data_AF-A0A381TU84-F1
#
_entry.id   AF-A0A381TU84-F1
#
_cell.length_a   1.000
_cell.length_b   1.000
_cell.length_c   1.000
_cell.angle_alpha   90.00
_cell.angle_beta   90.00
_cell.angle_gamma   90.00
#
_symmetry.space_group_name_H-M   'P 1'
#
loop_
_entity.id
_entity.type
_entity.pdbx_description
1 polymer ?
#
loop_
_entity_poly.entity_id
_entity_poly.type
_entity_poly.pdbx_seq_one_letter_code
_entity_poly.pdbx_strand_id
1 'polypeptide(L)'
;MGQVHPAVIRPIRIVKPELVSFLNKMTLKSAFIRIVPLTLILFLVSCGGGPNTQICHPGKSLDCLNATDLLGQSLYKVVAANFPDELGFYKPVVHRASFSNAWVTKGGNINITLNLLRKLDETKRICIISHELAHLKSNHYYAKALRAIRLRMSKARVFALARQFELDADKLAVEYIQKAGLTKTDYLKFLYWMKKNMDSQNHAAKASIFSTHPATQERINELVRNQGRRDLPNK
;
A
#
# COMPACT_ATOMS: atom_id res chain seq x y z
N MET A 1 -34.91 -33.74 63.21
CA MET A 1 -34.44 -32.34 63.09
C MET A 1 -33.17 -32.22 63.92
N GLY A 2 -32.05 -31.98 63.26
CA GLY A 2 -30.69 -32.24 63.77
C GLY A 2 -30.20 -31.26 64.83
N GLN A 3 -29.41 -31.80 65.76
CA GLN A 3 -28.77 -31.15 66.90
C GLN A 3 -27.56 -30.30 66.49
N VAL A 4 -27.27 -29.28 67.30
CA VAL A 4 -26.05 -28.46 67.26
C VAL A 4 -24.92 -29.18 68.01
N HIS A 5 -23.73 -29.25 67.43
CA HIS A 5 -22.49 -29.56 68.16
C HIS A 5 -21.34 -28.60 67.78
N PRO A 6 -20.39 -28.37 68.71
CA PRO A 6 -19.53 -27.18 68.74
C PRO A 6 -18.19 -27.33 67.99
N ALA A 7 -17.53 -26.19 67.82
CA ALA A 7 -16.21 -26.05 67.22
C ALA A 7 -15.11 -26.82 67.99
N VAL A 8 -14.21 -27.46 67.25
CA VAL A 8 -12.94 -28.02 67.74
C VAL A 8 -11.79 -27.34 67.02
N ILE A 9 -10.95 -26.64 67.79
CA ILE A 9 -9.69 -26.03 67.36
C ILE A 9 -8.59 -27.12 67.37
N ARG A 10 -7.77 -27.19 66.31
CA ARG A 10 -6.48 -27.92 66.30
C ARG A 10 -5.42 -27.11 65.52
N PRO A 11 -4.12 -27.33 65.80
CA PRO A 11 -3.17 -26.26 66.09
C PRO A 11 -2.42 -25.70 64.86
N ILE A 12 -1.91 -24.49 65.08
CA ILE A 12 -0.93 -23.77 64.26
C ILE A 12 0.26 -24.67 63.94
N ARG A 13 0.56 -24.86 62.66
CA ARG A 13 1.86 -25.39 62.21
C ARG A 13 2.69 -24.25 61.64
N ILE A 14 3.80 -24.02 62.32
CA ILE A 14 4.81 -23.01 62.06
C ILE A 14 5.39 -23.17 60.65
N VAL A 15 5.58 -22.01 60.03
CA VAL A 15 6.11 -21.72 58.69
C VAL A 15 7.47 -22.38 58.45
N LYS A 16 7.65 -22.99 57.27
CA LYS A 16 8.98 -23.29 56.69
C LYS A 16 9.44 -22.10 55.81
N PRO A 17 10.73 -21.71 55.82
CA PRO A 17 11.19 -20.35 55.51
C PRO A 17 11.47 -20.06 54.02
N GLU A 18 10.91 -20.83 53.09
CA GLU A 18 11.27 -20.78 51.67
C GLU A 18 10.31 -19.90 50.83
N LEU A 19 9.64 -18.91 51.44
CA LEU A 19 8.68 -18.02 50.74
C LEU A 19 8.94 -16.51 50.94
N VAL A 20 10.11 -16.10 51.43
CA VAL A 20 10.39 -14.67 51.75
C VAL A 20 11.51 -14.05 50.89
N SER A 21 12.23 -14.80 50.05
CA SER A 21 13.33 -14.22 49.25
C SER A 21 13.00 -13.87 47.80
N PHE A 22 11.77 -14.08 47.31
CA PHE A 22 11.45 -13.84 45.89
C PHE A 22 10.68 -12.54 45.61
N LEU A 23 10.08 -11.91 46.63
CA LEU A 23 9.25 -10.71 46.45
C LEU A 23 9.92 -9.38 46.83
N ASN A 24 11.22 -9.37 47.15
CA ASN A 24 11.91 -8.15 47.61
C ASN A 24 13.10 -7.70 46.75
N LYS A 25 13.11 -8.04 45.45
CA LYS A 25 14.10 -7.52 44.49
C LYS A 25 13.44 -6.79 43.32
N MET A 26 12.40 -6.01 43.64
CA MET A 26 11.93 -4.96 42.75
C MET A 26 12.43 -3.61 43.29
N THR A 27 13.16 -2.89 42.44
CA THR A 27 13.51 -1.46 42.44
C THR A 27 14.96 -1.01 42.74
N LEU A 28 15.55 -0.52 41.64
CA LEU A 28 16.49 0.59 41.46
C LEU A 28 17.89 0.54 42.12
N LYS A 29 18.93 0.35 41.27
CA LYS A 29 19.99 1.36 41.12
C LYS A 29 20.39 1.52 39.66
N SER A 30 20.34 2.77 39.24
CA SER A 30 20.78 3.40 38.01
C SER A 30 22.14 2.93 37.51
N ALA A 31 22.17 2.40 36.28
CA ALA A 31 23.33 2.50 35.40
C ALA A 31 22.86 3.19 34.11
N PHE A 32 23.19 4.47 34.00
CA PHE A 32 22.99 5.32 32.83
C PHE A 32 23.89 4.81 31.68
N ILE A 33 23.51 3.71 31.04
CA ILE A 33 24.01 3.43 29.70
C ILE A 33 23.14 4.26 28.77
N ARG A 34 23.69 5.38 28.31
CA ARG A 34 23.18 6.13 27.16
C ARG A 34 23.30 5.25 25.92
N ILE A 35 22.45 4.23 25.83
CA ILE A 35 22.04 3.71 24.54
C ILE A 35 21.15 4.83 24.02
N VAL A 36 21.75 5.72 23.23
CA VAL A 36 20.97 6.50 22.26
C VAL A 36 20.07 5.45 21.62
N PRO A 37 18.73 5.48 21.83
CA PRO A 37 17.91 4.76 20.90
C PRO A 37 18.27 5.49 19.62
N LEU A 38 19.03 4.84 18.76
CA LEU A 38 18.85 5.05 17.35
C LEU A 38 17.37 4.77 17.24
N THR A 39 16.57 5.84 17.35
CA THR A 39 15.26 6.00 16.77
C THR A 39 15.57 5.71 15.32
N LEU A 40 15.69 4.41 15.05
CA LEU A 40 15.56 3.81 13.78
C LEU A 40 14.25 4.43 13.38
N ILE A 41 14.36 5.42 12.51
CA ILE A 41 13.26 6.01 11.80
C ILE A 41 12.74 4.82 10.99
N LEU A 42 12.02 3.91 11.65
CA LEU A 42 10.92 3.18 11.10
C LEU A 42 9.99 4.30 10.72
N PHE A 43 10.23 4.86 9.53
CA PHE A 43 9.16 5.36 8.71
C PHE A 43 8.16 4.22 8.71
N LEU A 44 7.15 4.39 9.56
CA LEU A 44 5.85 3.83 9.39
C LEU A 44 5.54 4.01 7.91
N VAL A 45 5.74 2.97 7.11
CA VAL A 45 5.22 2.93 5.75
C VAL A 45 3.73 2.64 5.88
N SER A 46 3.04 3.52 6.60
CA SER A 46 1.76 4.01 6.16
C SER A 46 2.03 4.58 4.78
N CYS A 47 1.58 3.89 3.73
CA CYS A 47 1.48 4.49 2.40
C CYS A 47 0.35 5.55 2.44
N GLY A 48 0.57 6.59 3.22
CA GLY A 48 -0.30 7.72 3.48
C GLY A 48 0.58 8.95 3.68
N GLY A 49 1.01 9.52 2.56
CA GLY A 49 1.88 10.70 2.50
C GLY A 49 3.26 10.38 1.96
N GLY A 50 3.51 10.70 0.69
CA GLY A 50 4.87 10.94 0.22
C GLY A 50 5.51 12.12 0.98
N PRO A 51 6.81 12.39 0.80
CA PRO A 51 7.47 13.54 1.45
C PRO A 51 6.71 14.83 1.16
N ASN A 52 6.51 15.69 2.18
CA ASN A 52 5.87 17.02 2.13
C ASN A 52 5.06 17.30 0.85
N THR A 53 3.92 16.63 0.69
CA THR A 53 2.96 16.96 -0.37
C THR A 53 1.90 17.91 0.18
N GLN A 54 1.48 18.87 -0.64
CA GLN A 54 0.34 19.72 -0.32
C GLN A 54 -0.85 19.31 -1.17
N ILE A 55 -1.98 19.00 -0.53
CA ILE A 55 -3.21 18.71 -1.27
C ILE A 55 -3.61 19.97 -2.06
N CYS A 56 -3.83 19.78 -3.36
CA CYS A 56 -4.44 20.79 -4.21
C CYS A 56 -5.89 21.00 -3.77
N HIS A 57 -6.26 22.23 -3.40
CA HIS A 57 -7.65 22.56 -3.05
C HIS A 57 -8.39 23.18 -4.25
N PRO A 58 -9.38 22.50 -4.85
CA PRO A 58 -10.12 23.00 -6.02
C PRO A 58 -10.80 24.35 -5.80
N GLY A 59 -11.42 24.55 -4.64
CA GLY A 59 -12.10 25.81 -4.29
C GLY A 59 -11.19 27.03 -4.09
N LYS A 60 -9.86 26.85 -4.18
CA LYS A 60 -8.89 27.93 -4.01
C LYS A 60 -8.02 28.16 -5.25
N SER A 61 -8.13 27.34 -6.29
CA SER A 61 -7.26 27.42 -7.47
C SER A 61 -7.89 26.73 -8.67
N LEU A 62 -8.05 27.48 -9.77
CA LEU A 62 -8.57 26.95 -11.03
C LEU A 62 -7.70 25.83 -11.61
N ASP A 63 -6.37 25.93 -11.49
CA ASP A 63 -5.44 24.85 -11.88
C ASP A 63 -5.66 23.58 -11.04
N CYS A 64 -5.92 23.72 -9.73
CA CYS A 64 -6.29 22.59 -8.87
C CYS A 64 -7.64 21.97 -9.26
N LEU A 65 -8.64 22.81 -9.57
CA LEU A 65 -9.96 22.38 -10.00
C LEU A 65 -9.86 21.57 -11.30
N ASN A 66 -9.29 22.17 -12.34
CA ASN A 66 -9.12 21.53 -13.64
C ASN A 66 -8.34 20.22 -13.55
N ALA A 67 -7.26 20.18 -12.76
CA ALA A 67 -6.48 18.96 -12.54
C ALA A 67 -7.30 17.87 -11.82
N THR A 68 -8.08 18.25 -10.81
CA THR A 68 -8.92 17.31 -10.06
C THR A 68 -10.05 16.77 -10.93
N ASP A 69 -10.69 17.62 -11.73
CA ASP A 69 -11.73 17.24 -12.67
C ASP A 69 -11.19 16.32 -13.78
N LEU A 70 -10.01 16.63 -14.31
CA LEU A 70 -9.35 15.80 -15.33
C LEU A 70 -9.06 14.38 -14.81
N LEU A 71 -8.59 14.27 -13.56
CA LEU A 71 -8.40 12.98 -12.91
C LEU A 71 -9.74 12.29 -12.63
N GLY A 72 -10.73 13.06 -12.17
CA GLY A 72 -12.08 12.60 -11.86
C GLY A 72 -12.80 11.98 -13.05
N GLN A 73 -12.67 12.56 -14.25
CA GLN A 73 -13.26 12.02 -15.48
C GLN A 73 -12.68 10.63 -15.83
N SER A 74 -11.35 10.50 -15.80
CA SER A 74 -10.70 9.20 -16.04
C SER A 74 -11.03 8.18 -14.95
N LEU A 75 -11.13 8.62 -13.69
CA LEU A 75 -11.53 7.77 -12.56
C LEU A 75 -12.96 7.27 -12.72
N TYR A 76 -13.89 8.16 -13.04
CA TYR A 76 -15.30 7.81 -13.29
C TYR A 76 -15.41 6.76 -14.38
N LYS A 77 -14.70 6.92 -15.51
CA LYS A 77 -14.71 5.94 -16.61
C LYS A 77 -14.25 4.55 -16.17
N VAL A 78 -13.20 4.46 -15.34
CA VAL A 78 -12.73 3.18 -14.80
C VAL A 78 -13.75 2.59 -13.81
N VAL A 79 -14.25 3.38 -12.87
CA VAL A 79 -15.16 2.91 -11.82
C VAL A 79 -16.51 2.51 -12.38
N ALA A 80 -17.12 3.31 -13.26
CA ALA A 80 -18.39 3.00 -13.88
C ALA A 80 -18.35 1.67 -14.66
N ALA A 81 -17.23 1.36 -15.31
CA ALA A 81 -17.06 0.15 -16.09
C ALA A 81 -16.76 -1.11 -15.24
N ASN A 82 -16.22 -0.95 -14.03
CA ASN A 82 -15.68 -2.06 -13.24
C ASN A 82 -16.39 -2.29 -11.91
N PHE A 83 -16.88 -1.22 -11.29
CA PHE A 83 -17.46 -1.18 -9.94
C PHE A 83 -18.67 -0.22 -9.91
N PRO A 84 -19.73 -0.46 -10.71
CA PRO A 84 -20.88 0.45 -10.79
C PRO A 84 -21.56 0.66 -9.43
N ASP A 85 -21.58 -0.36 -8.58
CA ASP A 85 -22.16 -0.29 -7.23
C ASP A 85 -21.31 0.55 -6.24
N GLU A 86 -20.09 0.94 -6.63
CA GLU A 86 -19.15 1.72 -5.82
C GLU A 86 -18.96 3.15 -6.37
N LEU A 87 -19.84 3.60 -7.27
CA LEU A 87 -19.84 4.97 -7.77
C LEU A 87 -19.95 5.97 -6.61
N GLY A 88 -19.05 6.96 -6.61
CA GLY A 88 -18.97 7.98 -5.54
C GLY A 88 -18.14 7.58 -4.32
N PHE A 89 -17.74 6.30 -4.18
CA PHE A 89 -16.81 5.89 -3.12
C PHE A 89 -15.39 6.40 -3.41
N TYR A 90 -14.91 6.22 -4.64
CA TYR A 90 -13.57 6.63 -5.04
C TYR A 90 -13.48 8.12 -5.32
N LYS A 91 -12.40 8.76 -4.84
CA LYS A 91 -12.23 10.21 -4.95
C LYS A 91 -10.88 10.58 -5.56
N PRO A 92 -10.83 11.46 -6.58
CA PRO A 92 -9.59 11.98 -7.12
C PRO A 92 -8.96 12.97 -6.12
N VAL A 93 -7.66 12.81 -5.83
CA VAL A 93 -6.92 13.74 -4.96
C VAL A 93 -5.61 14.13 -5.64
N VAL A 94 -5.49 15.41 -5.98
CA VAL A 94 -4.27 15.94 -6.60
C VAL A 94 -3.36 16.57 -5.54
N HIS A 95 -2.06 16.34 -5.67
CA HIS A 95 -1.04 16.85 -4.76
C HIS A 95 -0.04 17.74 -5.49
N ARG A 96 0.30 18.89 -4.92
CA ARG A 96 1.51 19.65 -5.32
C ARG A 96 2.72 19.01 -4.65
N ALA A 97 3.66 18.57 -5.47
CA ALA A 97 4.90 17.94 -5.03
C ALA A 97 5.96 18.10 -6.13
N SER A 98 7.23 18.15 -5.75
CA SER A 98 8.35 18.24 -6.71
C SER A 98 8.60 16.92 -7.46
N PHE A 99 8.01 15.81 -7.02
CA PHE A 99 8.20 14.48 -7.61
C PHE A 99 6.94 13.98 -8.35
N SER A 100 7.09 12.94 -9.17
CA SER A 100 6.02 12.31 -9.93
C SER A 100 5.57 11.02 -9.23
N ASN A 101 4.37 10.96 -8.65
CA ASN A 101 3.87 9.73 -8.01
C ASN A 101 2.34 9.60 -8.08
N ALA A 102 1.83 8.37 -7.92
CA ALA A 102 0.42 8.06 -7.69
C ALA A 102 0.30 6.95 -6.63
N TRP A 103 -0.81 6.94 -5.90
CA TRP A 103 -1.12 5.89 -4.93
C TRP A 103 -2.62 5.85 -4.59
N VAL A 104 -3.11 4.68 -4.17
CA VAL A 104 -4.45 4.53 -3.59
C VAL A 104 -4.41 4.41 -2.06
N THR A 105 -5.42 4.95 -1.37
CA THR A 105 -5.65 4.70 0.06
C THR A 105 -6.81 3.72 0.29
N LYS A 106 -6.86 3.10 1.47
CA LYS A 106 -7.99 2.26 1.88
C LYS A 106 -9.33 2.98 1.89
N GLY A 107 -9.32 4.30 2.06
CA GLY A 107 -10.52 5.14 2.03
C GLY A 107 -11.01 5.48 0.61
N GLY A 108 -10.45 4.86 -0.44
CA GLY A 108 -10.87 5.07 -1.82
C GLY A 108 -10.29 6.32 -2.49
N ASN A 109 -9.35 7.02 -1.85
CA ASN A 109 -8.70 8.17 -2.48
C ASN A 109 -7.66 7.70 -3.50
N ILE A 110 -7.82 8.12 -4.75
CA ILE A 110 -6.84 7.94 -5.82
C ILE A 110 -6.01 9.21 -5.91
N ASN A 111 -4.79 9.12 -5.40
CA ASN A 111 -3.89 10.24 -5.24
C ASN A 111 -2.90 10.30 -6.40
N ILE A 112 -2.62 11.50 -6.89
CA ILE A 112 -1.59 11.73 -7.91
C ILE A 112 -0.91 13.07 -7.67
N THR A 113 0.38 13.17 -7.96
CA THR A 113 1.05 14.47 -7.97
C THR A 113 0.74 15.21 -9.27
N LEU A 114 0.58 16.53 -9.18
CA LEU A 114 0.29 17.39 -10.33
C LEU A 114 1.38 17.28 -11.41
N ASN A 115 2.64 17.12 -10.99
CA ASN A 115 3.78 16.91 -11.88
C ASN A 115 3.67 15.61 -12.69
N LEU A 116 3.12 14.54 -12.10
CA LEU A 116 2.84 13.31 -12.85
C LEU A 116 1.63 13.51 -13.75
N LEU A 117 0.52 14.03 -13.22
CA LEU A 117 -0.74 14.19 -13.95
C LEU A 117 -0.58 14.97 -15.26
N ARG A 118 0.23 16.05 -15.26
CA ARG A 118 0.51 16.86 -16.45
C ARG A 118 1.24 16.11 -17.57
N LYS A 119 1.83 14.95 -17.28
CA LYS A 119 2.54 14.09 -18.26
C LYS A 119 1.66 12.97 -18.81
N LEU A 120 0.42 12.84 -18.32
CA LEU A 120 -0.47 11.74 -18.67
C LEU A 120 -1.58 12.21 -19.62
N ASP A 121 -1.65 11.57 -20.79
CA ASP A 121 -2.88 11.56 -21.58
C ASP A 121 -3.97 10.68 -20.93
N GLU A 122 -5.18 10.69 -21.48
CA GLU A 122 -6.31 9.95 -20.93
C GLU A 122 -6.00 8.45 -20.80
N THR A 123 -5.41 7.84 -21.83
CA THR A 123 -5.04 6.42 -21.83
C THR A 123 -4.12 6.08 -20.67
N LYS A 124 -3.07 6.87 -20.44
CA LYS A 124 -2.13 6.67 -19.33
C LYS A 124 -2.79 6.93 -17.97
N ARG A 125 -3.71 7.91 -17.86
CA ARG A 125 -4.51 8.14 -16.65
C ARG A 125 -5.41 6.94 -16.33
N ILE A 126 -6.06 6.34 -17.33
CA ILE A 126 -6.87 5.14 -17.14
C ILE A 126 -6.00 3.96 -16.69
N CYS A 127 -4.82 3.78 -17.30
CA CYS A 127 -3.90 2.69 -16.94
C CYS A 127 -3.39 2.81 -15.50
N ILE A 128 -2.94 3.99 -15.08
CA ILE A 128 -2.41 4.20 -13.74
C ILE A 128 -3.51 4.06 -12.68
N ILE A 129 -4.71 4.63 -12.92
CA ILE A 129 -5.86 4.50 -12.00
C ILE A 129 -6.23 3.02 -11.83
N SER A 130 -6.29 2.28 -12.94
CA SER A 130 -6.63 0.86 -12.93
C SER A 130 -5.59 0.04 -12.17
N HIS A 131 -4.30 0.37 -12.28
CA HIS A 131 -3.23 -0.27 -11.53
C HIS A 131 -3.33 0.01 -10.02
N GLU A 132 -3.59 1.25 -9.64
CA GLU A 132 -3.78 1.61 -8.23
C GLU A 132 -5.03 0.91 -7.64
N LEU A 133 -6.15 0.91 -8.36
CA LEU A 133 -7.35 0.17 -7.93
C LEU A 133 -7.09 -1.34 -7.84
N ALA A 134 -6.28 -1.91 -8.73
CA ALA A 134 -5.90 -3.31 -8.66
C ALA A 134 -5.13 -3.62 -7.37
N HIS A 135 -4.22 -2.76 -6.90
CA HIS A 135 -3.57 -2.92 -5.59
C HIS A 135 -4.55 -2.89 -4.42
N LEU A 136 -5.57 -2.02 -4.49
CA LEU A 136 -6.61 -1.97 -3.46
C LEU A 136 -7.48 -3.23 -3.46
N LYS A 137 -7.92 -3.69 -4.64
CA LYS A 137 -8.86 -4.80 -4.80
C LYS A 137 -8.24 -6.18 -4.58
N SER A 138 -6.98 -6.37 -4.98
CA SER A 138 -6.24 -7.63 -4.78
C SER A 138 -5.81 -7.86 -3.32
N ASN A 139 -6.12 -6.93 -2.41
CA ASN A 139 -5.73 -6.98 -0.99
C ASN A 139 -4.20 -7.03 -0.76
N HIS A 140 -3.37 -6.76 -1.79
CA HIS A 140 -1.90 -6.68 -1.68
C HIS A 140 -1.43 -5.62 -0.68
N TYR A 141 -2.26 -4.60 -0.46
CA TYR A 141 -2.06 -3.62 0.60
C TYR A 141 -1.83 -4.27 1.97
N TYR A 142 -2.53 -5.38 2.27
CA TYR A 142 -2.36 -6.13 3.52
C TYR A 142 -1.17 -7.10 3.47
N ALA A 143 -0.91 -7.70 2.31
CA ALA A 143 0.12 -8.74 2.19
C ALA A 143 1.55 -8.16 2.27
N LYS A 144 1.79 -6.91 1.86
CA LYS A 144 3.09 -6.22 2.00
C LYS A 144 3.40 -5.85 3.47
N ALA A 145 2.41 -5.33 4.21
CA ALA A 145 2.59 -4.84 5.58
C ALA A 145 2.48 -5.95 6.65
N LEU A 146 1.47 -6.82 6.60
CA LEU A 146 1.27 -7.85 7.62
C LEU A 146 2.29 -9.00 7.54
N ARG A 147 2.82 -9.31 6.36
CA ARG A 147 3.64 -10.52 6.16
C ARG A 147 5.13 -10.28 6.42
N ALA A 148 5.63 -9.08 6.10
CA ALA A 148 7.00 -8.68 6.43
C ALA A 148 7.22 -8.55 7.94
N ILE A 149 6.20 -8.07 8.68
CA ILE A 149 6.24 -7.90 10.14
C ILE A 149 6.11 -9.26 10.88
N ARG A 150 5.46 -10.27 10.28
CA ARG A 150 5.09 -11.51 10.99
C ARG A 150 5.96 -12.74 10.71
N LEU A 151 6.83 -12.75 9.69
CA LEU A 151 7.48 -14.01 9.21
C LEU A 151 9.02 -14.07 9.15
N ARG A 152 9.79 -13.13 9.73
CA ARG A 152 11.29 -13.14 9.69
C ARG A 152 11.84 -13.44 8.27
N MET A 153 11.25 -12.87 7.22
CA MET A 153 11.65 -13.17 5.84
C MET A 153 12.94 -12.44 5.45
N SER A 154 13.74 -13.04 4.56
CA SER A 154 14.90 -12.37 3.97
C SER A 154 14.49 -11.22 3.05
N LYS A 155 15.39 -10.23 2.85
CA LYS A 155 15.18 -9.12 1.90
C LYS A 155 14.80 -9.61 0.50
N ALA A 156 15.46 -10.67 0.03
CA ALA A 156 15.17 -11.28 -1.27
C ALA A 156 13.71 -11.79 -1.37
N ARG A 157 13.20 -12.44 -0.33
CA ARG A 157 11.79 -12.89 -0.29
C ARG A 157 10.81 -11.72 -0.25
N VAL A 158 11.14 -10.64 0.46
CA VAL A 158 10.32 -9.42 0.47
C VAL A 158 10.25 -8.79 -0.92
N PHE A 159 11.38 -8.70 -1.62
CA PHE A 159 11.42 -8.18 -2.99
C PHE A 159 10.68 -9.07 -3.99
N ALA A 160 10.85 -10.40 -3.89
CA ALA A 160 10.12 -11.34 -4.74
C ALA A 160 8.60 -11.24 -4.53
N LEU A 161 8.15 -11.07 -3.28
CA LEU A 161 6.74 -10.87 -2.97
C LEU A 161 6.23 -9.53 -3.53
N ALA A 162 6.98 -8.45 -3.36
CA ALA A 162 6.62 -7.16 -3.94
C ALA A 162 6.50 -7.24 -5.47
N ARG A 163 7.43 -7.94 -6.14
CA ARG A 163 7.39 -8.21 -7.57
C ARG A 163 6.13 -8.97 -7.98
N GLN A 164 5.75 -10.00 -7.24
CA GLN A 164 4.51 -10.75 -7.51
C GLN A 164 3.28 -9.85 -7.44
N PHE A 165 3.20 -8.97 -6.43
CA PHE A 165 2.07 -8.02 -6.32
C PHE A 165 1.96 -7.06 -7.49
N GLU A 166 3.09 -6.60 -8.06
CA GLU A 166 3.06 -5.78 -9.28
C GLU A 166 2.55 -6.59 -10.48
N LEU A 167 2.96 -7.84 -10.65
CA LEU A 167 2.51 -8.71 -11.75
C LEU A 167 1.00 -9.01 -11.66
N ASP A 168 0.52 -9.28 -10.46
CA ASP A 168 -0.89 -9.56 -10.19
C ASP A 168 -1.74 -8.28 -10.36
N ALA A 169 -1.23 -7.13 -9.90
CA ALA A 169 -1.86 -5.83 -10.16
C ALA A 169 -1.89 -5.49 -11.65
N ASP A 170 -0.84 -5.80 -12.42
CA ASP A 170 -0.80 -5.59 -13.87
C ASP A 170 -1.88 -6.41 -14.59
N LYS A 171 -2.01 -7.70 -14.23
CA LYS A 171 -3.02 -8.58 -14.83
C LYS A 171 -4.44 -8.04 -14.59
N LEU A 172 -4.73 -7.67 -13.35
CA LEU A 172 -6.04 -7.15 -12.98
C LEU A 172 -6.29 -5.75 -13.56
N ALA A 173 -5.28 -4.90 -13.64
CA ALA A 173 -5.38 -3.60 -14.30
C ALA A 173 -5.69 -3.75 -15.79
N VAL A 174 -5.10 -4.74 -16.48
CA VAL A 174 -5.43 -5.04 -17.89
C VAL A 174 -6.91 -5.42 -18.03
N GLU A 175 -7.48 -6.18 -17.10
CA GLU A 175 -8.93 -6.47 -17.13
C GLU A 175 -9.76 -5.19 -16.95
N TYR A 176 -9.35 -4.31 -16.03
CA TYR A 176 -10.08 -3.08 -15.75
C TYR A 176 -10.08 -2.09 -16.91
N ILE A 177 -8.92 -1.88 -17.54
CA ILE A 177 -8.85 -0.99 -18.70
C ILE A 177 -9.62 -1.56 -19.89
N GLN A 178 -9.69 -2.90 -20.03
CA GLN A 178 -10.44 -3.54 -21.11
C GLN A 178 -11.93 -3.24 -21.01
N LYS A 179 -12.50 -3.32 -19.80
CA LYS A 179 -13.89 -2.89 -19.55
C LYS A 179 -14.09 -1.39 -19.75
N ALA A 180 -13.06 -0.58 -19.55
CA ALA A 180 -13.06 0.86 -19.81
C ALA A 180 -12.79 1.24 -21.28
N GLY A 181 -12.74 0.26 -22.20
CA GLY A 181 -12.60 0.49 -23.65
C GLY A 181 -11.17 0.63 -24.16
N LEU A 182 -10.15 0.32 -23.35
CA LEU A 182 -8.76 0.25 -23.78
C LEU A 182 -8.34 -1.19 -24.09
N THR A 183 -7.16 -1.35 -24.67
CA THR A 183 -6.59 -2.66 -24.97
C THR A 183 -5.42 -2.99 -24.06
N LYS A 184 -5.08 -4.28 -23.98
CA LYS A 184 -3.84 -4.73 -23.36
C LYS A 184 -2.60 -4.08 -24.00
N THR A 185 -2.63 -3.81 -25.30
CA THR A 185 -1.56 -3.10 -26.01
C THR A 185 -1.37 -1.69 -25.47
N ASP A 186 -2.43 -1.00 -25.07
CA ASP A 186 -2.34 0.31 -24.45
C ASP A 186 -1.66 0.25 -23.08
N TYR A 187 -1.91 -0.81 -22.31
CA TYR A 187 -1.19 -1.05 -21.05
C TYR A 187 0.30 -1.35 -21.26
N LEU A 188 0.63 -2.16 -22.28
CA LEU A 188 2.02 -2.42 -22.63
C LEU A 188 2.73 -1.12 -23.03
N LYS A 189 2.10 -0.28 -23.87
CA LYS A 189 2.62 1.06 -24.22
C LYS A 189 2.80 1.93 -22.97
N PHE A 190 1.88 1.85 -22.01
CA PHE A 190 2.01 2.54 -20.72
C PHE A 190 3.23 2.05 -19.92
N LEU A 191 3.45 0.74 -19.80
CA LEU A 191 4.63 0.18 -19.13
C LEU A 191 5.95 0.57 -19.83
N TYR A 192 5.98 0.56 -21.17
CA TYR A 192 7.13 1.05 -21.93
C TYR A 192 7.38 2.54 -21.70
N TRP A 193 6.31 3.35 -21.69
CA TRP A 193 6.40 4.76 -21.36
C TRP A 193 6.95 4.95 -19.94
N MET A 194 6.47 4.16 -18.97
CA MET A 194 6.99 4.23 -17.61
C MET A 194 8.49 3.93 -17.59
N LYS A 195 8.91 2.79 -18.18
CA LYS A 195 10.31 2.37 -18.26
C LYS A 195 11.21 3.46 -18.85
N LYS A 196 10.81 4.04 -19.99
CA LYS A 196 11.56 5.14 -20.64
C LYS A 196 11.71 6.39 -19.76
N ASN A 197 10.69 6.68 -18.95
CA ASN A 197 10.69 7.83 -18.05
C ASN A 197 11.32 7.54 -16.67
N MET A 198 11.68 6.30 -16.37
CA MET A 198 12.50 5.94 -15.20
C MET A 198 13.95 6.34 -15.42
N ASP A 199 14.48 6.08 -16.62
CA ASP A 199 15.91 6.23 -16.94
C ASP A 199 16.35 7.70 -17.13
N SER A 200 15.39 8.62 -17.30
CA SER A 200 15.63 10.04 -17.54
C SER A 200 15.52 10.93 -16.30
N GLN A 201 15.12 10.39 -15.15
CA GLN A 201 15.00 11.17 -13.92
C GLN A 201 16.25 10.97 -13.06
N ASN A 202 16.99 12.07 -12.84
CA ASN A 202 18.03 12.15 -11.82
C ASN A 202 17.52 11.51 -10.51
N HIS A 203 18.34 10.64 -9.92
CA HIS A 203 18.12 9.75 -8.77
C HIS A 203 17.53 10.35 -7.47
N ALA A 204 16.99 11.57 -7.48
CA ALA A 204 16.72 12.38 -6.29
C ALA A 204 15.38 12.12 -5.57
N ALA A 205 14.42 11.37 -6.13
CA ALA A 205 13.15 11.15 -5.45
C ALA A 205 12.85 9.66 -5.20
N LYS A 206 13.26 9.15 -4.03
CA LYS A 206 12.86 7.83 -3.50
C LYS A 206 11.34 7.59 -3.47
N ALA A 207 10.53 8.63 -3.61
CA ALA A 207 9.07 8.61 -3.60
C ALA A 207 8.43 8.74 -5.00
N SER A 208 9.19 8.55 -6.08
CA SER A 208 8.65 8.57 -7.45
C SER A 208 7.87 7.27 -7.76
N ILE A 209 6.84 7.33 -8.62
CA ILE A 209 6.12 6.13 -9.12
C ILE A 209 7.06 5.13 -9.77
N PHE A 210 8.11 5.66 -10.39
CA PHE A 210 9.21 4.92 -11.01
C PHE A 210 10.04 4.13 -9.99
N SER A 211 10.06 4.56 -8.74
CA SER A 211 10.76 3.88 -7.65
C SER A 211 9.84 2.95 -6.85
N THR A 212 8.56 3.32 -6.69
CA THR A 212 7.58 2.53 -5.92
C THR A 212 6.98 1.38 -6.73
N HIS A 213 6.78 1.57 -8.04
CA HIS A 213 6.20 0.61 -8.98
C HIS A 213 7.04 0.53 -10.28
N PRO A 214 8.32 0.09 -10.21
CA PRO A 214 9.20 0.08 -11.36
C PRO A 214 8.66 -0.78 -12.51
N ALA A 215 8.61 -0.23 -13.72
CA ALA A 215 8.18 -0.94 -14.93
C ALA A 215 9.31 -1.84 -15.46
N THR A 216 9.48 -3.00 -14.84
CA THR A 216 10.55 -3.96 -15.19
C THR A 216 10.27 -4.65 -16.54
N GLN A 217 11.33 -5.12 -17.21
CA GLN A 217 11.19 -5.88 -18.45
C GLN A 217 10.37 -7.17 -18.24
N GLU A 218 10.45 -7.76 -17.06
CA GLU A 218 9.69 -8.96 -16.75
C GLU A 218 8.18 -8.70 -16.69
N ARG A 219 7.70 -7.60 -16.08
CA ARG A 219 6.27 -7.23 -16.10
C ARG A 219 5.72 -7.19 -17.52
N ILE A 220 6.49 -6.58 -18.43
CA ILE A 220 6.18 -6.53 -19.86
C ILE A 220 6.14 -7.94 -20.46
N ASN A 221 7.17 -8.76 -20.21
CA ASN A 221 7.27 -10.11 -20.75
C ASN A 221 6.12 -11.01 -20.27
N GLU A 222 5.71 -10.90 -19.00
CA GLU A 222 4.61 -11.66 -18.42
C GLU A 222 3.28 -11.31 -19.10
N LEU A 223 3.03 -10.01 -19.34
CA LEU A 223 1.86 -9.59 -20.09
C LEU A 223 1.94 -10.10 -21.53
N VAL A 224 3.06 -9.96 -22.24
CA VAL A 224 3.20 -10.48 -23.62
C VAL A 224 2.96 -11.99 -23.68
N ARG A 225 3.50 -12.79 -22.75
CA ARG A 225 3.29 -14.25 -22.69
C ARG A 225 1.81 -14.62 -22.54
N ASN A 226 1.07 -13.90 -21.71
CA ASN A 226 -0.36 -14.12 -21.50
C ASN A 226 -1.24 -13.63 -22.68
N GLN A 227 -0.65 -13.26 -23.82
CA GLN A 227 -1.38 -12.89 -25.04
C GLN A 227 -1.83 -14.14 -25.80
N GLY A 228 -0.96 -15.15 -25.95
CA GLY A 228 -1.25 -16.35 -26.75
C GLY A 228 -2.16 -17.39 -26.08
N ARG A 229 -2.62 -17.18 -24.84
CA ARG A 229 -3.44 -18.17 -24.09
C ARG A 229 -4.95 -17.92 -24.13
N ARG A 230 -5.39 -16.69 -24.47
CA ARG A 230 -6.81 -16.31 -24.51
C ARG A 230 -7.42 -16.31 -25.92
N ASP A 231 -6.61 -16.51 -26.95
CA ASP A 231 -7.05 -16.57 -28.36
C ASP A 231 -7.40 -18.00 -28.82
N LEU A 232 -7.44 -18.98 -27.91
CA LEU A 232 -7.97 -20.32 -28.21
C LEU A 232 -9.46 -20.33 -27.81
N PRO A 233 -10.40 -20.37 -28.77
CA PRO A 233 -11.80 -20.64 -28.45
C PRO A 233 -11.87 -22.00 -27.75
N ASN A 234 -12.66 -22.07 -26.68
CA ASN A 234 -13.03 -23.35 -26.07
C ASN A 234 -13.55 -24.27 -27.19
N LYS A 235 -12.86 -25.38 -27.42
CA LYS A 235 -13.37 -26.50 -28.22
C LYS A 235 -14.52 -27.17 -27.48
#